data_AF-A0A9P7BLB7-F1
#
_entry.id   AF-A0A9P7BLB7-F1
#
_cell.length_a   1.000
_cell.length_b   1.000
_cell.length_c   1.000
_cell.angle_alpha   90.00
_cell.angle_beta   90.00
_cell.angle_gamma   90.00
#
_symmetry.space_group_name_H-M   'P 1'
#
loop_
_entity.id
_entity.type
_entity.pdbx_description
1 polymer ?
#
loop_
_entity_poly.entity_id
_entity_poly.type
_entity_poly.pdbx_seq_one_letter_code
_entity_poly.pdbx_strand_id
1 'polypeptide(L)'
;MSSNVSFIQPSWSDYFLVTSYFALRAPVHPTVLGKGQWRAHPRLASSETFRNSVSSTIANTMVSFDISLTPQEKWGMVKSAITQVAKSFSRRSAFNLTKAESLLHRKRARITKRLASNPELLSSLTPQLSIVETLRAGIRWREQGEISTGYLKRTVSQRQTRQIMKQLVHPTTTGALCSTSNEMLDAAVQFYSNLYSHEPIDNSAIDDLLSAIPDSLRLSDSNQRFLINSFTHNDLIEGVPCCPCRSSPGLDGLPYEILHHIFIHPASKDLVLQVYNDALSKGVFHLHGSAPQFLSFRRKGT
;
A
#
# COMPACT_ATOMS: atom_id res chain seq x y z
N MET A 1 -16.33 11.09 -3.23
CA MET A 1 -16.17 10.02 -4.23
C MET A 1 -17.16 8.94 -3.83
N SER A 2 -18.07 8.56 -4.72
CA SER A 2 -19.10 7.56 -4.47
C SER A 2 -18.75 6.30 -5.26
N SER A 3 -19.03 5.12 -4.72
CA SER A 3 -18.98 3.86 -5.45
C SER A 3 -20.37 3.23 -5.36
N ASN A 4 -20.92 2.84 -6.49
CA ASN A 4 -22.23 2.18 -6.55
C ASN A 4 -22.00 0.73 -7.03
N VAL A 5 -22.72 -0.20 -6.42
CA VAL A 5 -22.65 -1.61 -6.76
C VAL A 5 -23.96 -2.01 -7.40
N SER A 6 -23.87 -2.49 -8.63
CA SER A 6 -25.00 -3.05 -9.37
C SER A 6 -24.74 -4.52 -9.61
N PHE A 7 -25.64 -5.39 -9.15
CA PHE A 7 -25.53 -6.82 -9.39
C PHE A 7 -25.87 -7.13 -10.85
N ILE A 8 -25.03 -7.94 -11.52
CA ILE A 8 -25.36 -8.48 -12.83
C ILE A 8 -26.38 -9.59 -12.58
N GLN A 9 -27.59 -9.46 -13.13
CA GLN A 9 -28.69 -10.42 -13.09
C GLN A 9 -28.59 -11.50 -11.98
N PRO A 10 -29.22 -11.29 -10.81
CA PRO A 10 -29.05 -12.14 -9.63
C PRO A 10 -29.48 -13.60 -9.78
N SER A 11 -30.16 -13.95 -10.88
CA SER A 11 -30.67 -15.31 -11.13
C SER A 11 -29.58 -16.31 -11.50
N TRP A 12 -28.44 -15.88 -12.04
CA TRP A 12 -27.39 -16.78 -12.52
C TRP A 12 -25.95 -16.34 -12.19
N SER A 13 -25.77 -15.17 -11.59
CA SER A 13 -24.45 -14.64 -11.24
C SER A 13 -24.47 -13.95 -9.89
N ASP A 14 -23.51 -14.30 -9.03
CA ASP A 14 -23.17 -13.56 -7.81
C ASP A 14 -22.18 -12.40 -8.09
N TYR A 15 -21.69 -12.28 -9.32
CA TYR A 15 -20.86 -11.17 -9.74
C TYR A 15 -21.64 -9.86 -9.71
N PHE A 16 -21.02 -8.85 -9.09
CA PHE A 16 -21.51 -7.49 -9.06
C PHE A 16 -20.52 -6.57 -9.78
N LEU A 17 -21.07 -5.58 -10.48
CA LEU A 17 -20.30 -4.50 -11.07
C LEU A 17 -20.09 -3.43 -10.01
N VAL A 18 -18.83 -3.19 -9.67
CA VAL A 18 -18.42 -2.05 -8.84
C VAL A 18 -18.20 -0.86 -9.76
N THR A 19 -19.16 0.05 -9.80
CA THR A 19 -18.98 1.34 -10.46
C THR A 19 -18.27 2.30 -9.52
N SER A 20 -17.05 2.69 -9.88
CA SER A 20 -16.26 3.65 -9.11
C SER A 20 -16.08 4.94 -9.91
N TYR A 21 -16.43 6.07 -9.31
CA TYR A 21 -16.24 7.39 -9.92
C TYR A 21 -14.87 7.96 -9.55
N PHE A 22 -13.98 8.06 -10.54
CA PHE A 22 -12.66 8.66 -10.39
C PHE A 22 -12.65 10.08 -10.93
N ALA A 23 -12.33 11.05 -10.07
CA ALA A 23 -12.02 12.40 -10.51
C ALA A 23 -10.58 12.42 -11.04
N LEU A 24 -10.42 12.28 -12.35
CA LEU A 24 -9.15 12.58 -13.00
C LEU A 24 -8.98 14.10 -13.03
N ARG A 25 -8.29 14.65 -12.02
CA ARG A 25 -8.02 16.10 -11.98
C ARG A 25 -6.94 16.45 -12.98
N ALA A 26 -7.20 17.44 -13.83
CA ALA A 26 -6.18 18.13 -14.58
C ALA A 26 -5.10 18.63 -13.60
N PRO A 27 -3.81 18.30 -13.82
CA PRO A 27 -2.76 18.83 -13.00
C PRO A 27 -2.71 20.35 -13.23
N VAL A 28 -2.74 21.12 -12.12
CA VAL A 28 -2.68 22.59 -12.12
C VAL A 28 -1.40 23.11 -12.79
N HIS A 29 -0.40 22.25 -12.99
CA HIS A 29 0.78 22.50 -13.80
C HIS A 29 1.12 21.28 -14.68
N PRO A 30 1.56 21.48 -15.94
CA PRO A 30 1.84 20.41 -16.91
C PRO A 30 2.95 19.41 -16.52
N THR A 31 3.61 19.60 -15.37
CA THR A 31 4.78 18.80 -14.95
C THR A 31 4.74 18.31 -13.50
N VAL A 32 3.71 18.61 -12.70
CA VAL A 32 3.69 18.19 -11.28
C VAL A 32 2.82 16.95 -11.09
N LEU A 33 3.38 15.79 -11.47
CA LEU A 33 3.05 14.56 -10.75
C LEU A 33 3.48 14.79 -9.29
N GLY A 34 2.58 14.59 -8.33
CA GLY A 34 2.82 14.88 -6.91
C GLY A 34 4.09 14.21 -6.35
N LYS A 35 4.44 14.53 -5.08
CA LYS A 35 5.71 14.16 -4.39
C LYS A 35 5.98 12.64 -4.21
N GLY A 36 5.38 11.77 -5.00
CA GLY A 36 5.41 10.32 -4.85
C GLY A 36 4.48 9.84 -3.74
N GLN A 37 4.22 8.54 -3.70
CA GLN A 37 3.45 7.92 -2.63
C GLN A 37 4.39 7.51 -1.50
N TRP A 38 3.99 7.84 -0.27
CA TRP A 38 4.70 7.39 0.92
C TRP A 38 4.49 5.89 1.14
N ARG A 39 5.53 5.19 1.59
CA ARG A 39 5.50 3.75 1.89
C ARG A 39 6.24 3.51 3.20
N ALA A 40 5.64 2.75 4.11
CA ALA A 40 6.28 2.36 5.35
C ALA A 40 7.33 1.29 5.09
N HIS A 41 8.37 1.26 5.92
CA HIS A 41 9.39 0.22 5.84
C HIS A 41 8.87 -1.06 6.53
N PRO A 42 8.82 -2.24 5.86
CA PRO A 42 8.29 -3.47 6.45
C PRO A 42 8.94 -3.88 7.77
N ARG A 43 10.25 -3.65 7.92
CA ARG A 43 11.00 -3.92 9.17
C ARG A 43 10.47 -3.20 10.41
N LEU A 44 9.68 -2.14 10.26
CA LEU A 44 9.03 -1.51 11.42
C LEU A 44 8.20 -2.53 12.20
N ALA A 45 7.54 -3.46 11.51
CA ALA A 45 6.71 -4.51 12.11
C ALA A 45 7.48 -5.46 13.05
N SER A 46 8.81 -5.55 12.91
CA SER A 46 9.67 -6.37 13.78
C SER A 46 10.12 -5.65 15.07
N SER A 47 9.94 -4.33 15.17
CA SER A 47 10.34 -3.55 16.33
C SER A 47 9.30 -3.63 17.44
N GLU A 48 9.69 -4.13 18.61
CA GLU A 48 8.80 -4.24 19.77
C GLU A 48 8.17 -2.90 20.18
N THR A 49 8.99 -1.85 20.25
CA THR A 49 8.50 -0.50 20.58
C THR A 49 7.50 0.04 19.56
N PHE A 50 7.66 -0.33 18.27
CA PHE A 50 6.73 0.03 17.24
C PHE A 50 5.42 -0.77 17.36
N ARG A 51 5.51 -2.09 17.59
CA ARG A 51 4.35 -2.97 17.81
C ARG A 51 3.48 -2.46 18.97
N ASN A 52 4.11 -2.09 20.08
CA ASN A 52 3.41 -1.54 21.24
C ASN A 52 2.73 -0.20 20.91
N SER A 53 3.42 0.68 20.17
CA SER A 53 2.82 1.96 19.72
C SER A 53 1.62 1.74 18.79
N VAL A 54 1.70 0.76 17.88
CA VAL A 54 0.61 0.38 16.99
C VAL A 54 -0.56 -0.21 17.78
N SER A 55 -0.31 -1.15 18.68
CA SER A 55 -1.35 -1.76 19.53
C SER A 55 -2.10 -0.72 20.37
N SER A 56 -1.38 0.18 21.05
CA SER A 56 -2.02 1.27 21.80
C SER A 56 -2.80 2.21 20.89
N THR A 57 -2.29 2.49 19.69
CA THR A 57 -3.01 3.33 18.72
C THR A 57 -4.28 2.66 18.23
N ILE A 58 -4.26 1.34 17.95
CA ILE A 58 -5.46 0.59 17.58
C ILE A 58 -6.49 0.67 18.72
N ALA A 59 -6.10 0.33 19.95
CA ALA A 59 -6.99 0.36 21.10
C ALA A 59 -7.64 1.75 21.29
N ASN A 60 -6.83 2.82 21.27
CA ASN A 60 -7.33 4.18 21.41
C ASN A 60 -8.24 4.61 20.25
N THR A 61 -7.87 4.26 19.01
CA THR A 61 -8.66 4.61 17.82
C THR A 61 -10.02 3.92 17.85
N MET A 62 -10.05 2.63 18.22
CA MET A 62 -11.29 1.85 18.32
C MET A 62 -12.30 2.43 19.30
N VAL A 63 -11.83 2.97 20.44
CA VAL A 63 -12.69 3.59 21.46
C VAL A 63 -13.19 4.98 21.03
N SER A 64 -12.45 5.66 20.15
CA SER A 64 -12.76 7.04 19.72
C SER A 64 -13.83 7.14 18.63
N PHE A 65 -14.33 6.02 18.12
CA PHE A 65 -15.25 6.05 16.98
C PHE A 65 -16.64 6.57 17.33
N ASP A 66 -17.15 7.43 16.46
CA ASP A 66 -18.56 7.78 16.45
C ASP A 66 -19.40 6.57 15.96
N ILE A 67 -20.59 6.43 16.55
CA ILE A 67 -21.60 5.44 16.21
C ILE A 67 -22.08 5.65 14.77
N SER A 68 -22.12 6.89 14.29
CA SER A 68 -22.57 7.24 12.93
C SER A 68 -21.68 6.69 11.81
N LEU A 69 -20.43 6.32 12.10
CA LEU A 69 -19.46 5.87 11.11
C LEU A 69 -19.71 4.43 10.67
N THR A 70 -19.62 4.20 9.36
CA THR A 70 -19.66 2.87 8.77
C THR A 70 -18.42 2.05 9.18
N PRO A 71 -18.50 0.70 9.19
CA PRO A 71 -17.33 -0.16 9.38
C PRO A 71 -16.19 0.19 8.41
N GLN A 72 -16.55 0.60 7.20
CA GLN A 72 -15.62 0.93 6.14
C GLN A 72 -14.82 2.21 6.41
N GLU A 73 -15.48 3.22 6.94
CA GLU A 73 -14.83 4.46 7.37
C GLU A 73 -13.95 4.22 8.60
N LYS A 74 -14.45 3.46 9.58
CA LYS A 74 -13.69 3.07 10.78
C LYS A 74 -12.39 2.38 10.41
N TRP A 75 -12.42 1.43 9.46
CA TRP A 75 -11.20 0.80 8.95
C TRP A 75 -10.24 1.78 8.29
N GLY A 76 -10.76 2.69 7.46
CA GLY A 76 -9.97 3.77 6.87
C GLY A 76 -9.26 4.62 7.93
N MET A 77 -9.95 4.94 9.02
CA MET A 77 -9.40 5.69 10.14
C MET A 77 -8.30 4.92 10.88
N VAL A 78 -8.49 3.62 11.16
CA VAL A 78 -7.44 2.77 11.77
C VAL A 78 -6.17 2.78 10.90
N LYS A 79 -6.30 2.52 9.60
CA LYS A 79 -5.15 2.52 8.67
C LYS A 79 -4.46 3.88 8.61
N SER A 80 -5.24 4.97 8.61
CA SER A 80 -4.71 6.33 8.64
C SER A 80 -3.93 6.62 9.92
N ALA A 81 -4.47 6.24 11.09
CA ALA A 81 -3.81 6.42 12.37
C ALA A 81 -2.47 5.68 12.42
N ILE A 82 -2.44 4.41 12.01
CA ILE A 82 -1.21 3.60 11.95
C ILE A 82 -0.20 4.19 10.98
N THR A 83 -0.66 4.73 9.85
CA THR A 83 0.19 5.45 8.90
C THR A 83 0.89 6.65 9.56
N GLN A 84 0.18 7.41 10.40
CA GLN A 84 0.79 8.53 11.13
C GLN A 84 1.80 8.06 12.19
N VAL A 85 1.51 6.96 12.88
CA VAL A 85 2.45 6.33 13.83
C VAL A 85 3.71 5.88 13.11
N ALA A 86 3.58 5.18 11.98
CA ALA A 86 4.74 4.74 11.18
C ALA A 86 5.58 5.92 10.68
N LYS A 87 4.95 7.00 10.21
CA LYS A 87 5.65 8.24 9.81
C LYS A 87 6.41 8.87 10.97
N SER A 88 5.75 9.07 12.10
CA SER A 88 6.34 9.73 13.28
C SER A 88 7.46 8.89 13.89
N PHE A 89 7.26 7.57 14.00
CA PHE A 89 8.26 6.63 14.50
C PHE A 89 9.51 6.62 13.60
N SER A 90 9.33 6.54 12.28
CA SER A 90 10.45 6.56 11.32
C SER A 90 11.25 7.86 11.41
N ARG A 91 10.57 9.02 11.51
CA ARG A 91 11.23 10.32 11.68
C ARG A 91 12.02 10.41 12.98
N ARG A 92 11.44 9.92 14.09
CA ARG A 92 12.10 9.91 15.40
C ARG A 92 13.32 8.99 15.42
N SER A 93 13.21 7.80 14.83
CA SER A 93 14.34 6.87 14.68
C SER A 93 15.48 7.49 13.88
N ALA A 94 15.19 8.10 12.73
CA ALA A 94 16.18 8.80 11.93
C ALA A 94 16.85 9.96 12.70
N PHE A 95 16.07 10.75 13.43
CA PHE A 95 16.59 11.83 14.28
C PHE A 95 17.53 11.30 15.38
N ASN A 96 17.13 10.24 16.08
CA ASN A 96 17.93 9.62 17.13
C ASN A 96 19.24 9.06 16.59
N LEU A 97 19.20 8.41 15.43
CA LEU A 97 20.38 7.86 14.76
C LEU A 97 21.34 8.98 14.31
N THR A 98 20.81 10.07 13.76
CA THR A 98 21.61 11.27 13.40
C THR A 98 22.30 11.87 14.64
N LYS A 99 21.60 11.94 15.78
CA LYS A 99 22.16 12.44 17.04
C LYS A 99 23.24 11.50 17.60
N ALA A 100 23.00 10.18 17.54
CA ALA A 100 23.96 9.16 17.95
C ALA A 100 25.23 9.21 17.08
N GLU A 101 25.07 9.32 15.76
CA GLU A 101 26.18 9.51 14.83
C GLU A 101 26.98 10.77 15.18
N SER A 102 26.32 11.90 15.41
CA SER A 102 26.98 13.16 15.81
C SER A 102 27.77 13.03 17.12
N LEU A 103 27.27 12.25 18.08
CA LEU A 103 27.99 11.98 19.34
C LEU A 103 29.23 11.10 19.10
N LEU A 104 29.11 10.06 18.28
CA LEU A 104 30.24 9.22 17.91
C LEU A 104 31.31 10.00 17.11
N HIS A 105 30.90 10.93 16.25
CA HIS A 105 31.80 11.86 15.58
C HIS A 105 32.62 12.70 16.57
N ARG A 106 31.96 13.30 17.57
CA ARG A 106 32.63 14.07 18.63
C ARG A 106 33.57 13.20 19.45
N LYS A 107 33.16 11.96 19.79
CA LYS A 107 34.00 11.02 20.54
C LYS A 107 35.25 10.63 19.76
N ARG A 108 35.10 10.31 18.47
CA ARG A 108 36.25 10.05 17.57
C ARG A 108 37.20 11.23 17.54
N ALA A 109 36.71 12.45 17.26
CA ALA A 109 37.56 13.63 17.21
C ALA A 109 38.34 13.86 18.51
N ARG A 110 37.69 13.64 19.66
CA ARG A 110 38.34 13.74 20.98
C ARG A 110 39.43 12.68 21.18
N ILE A 111 39.18 11.42 20.79
CA ILE A 111 40.17 10.35 20.89
C ILE A 111 41.36 10.63 19.96
N THR A 112 41.10 10.99 18.70
CA THR A 112 42.15 11.32 17.72
C THR A 112 43.01 12.50 18.18
N LYS A 113 42.39 13.56 18.73
CA LYS A 113 43.12 14.70 19.29
C LYS A 113 43.99 14.29 20.48
N ARG A 114 43.47 13.45 21.39
CA ARG A 114 44.24 12.97 22.55
C ARG A 114 45.43 12.11 22.14
N LEU A 115 45.26 11.26 21.12
CA LEU A 115 46.32 10.41 20.60
C LEU A 115 47.42 11.24 19.91
N ALA A 116 47.04 12.28 19.18
CA ALA A 116 48.00 13.23 18.58
C ALA A 116 48.81 13.99 19.64
N SER A 117 48.21 14.33 20.78
CA SER A 117 48.90 15.03 21.87
C SER A 117 49.67 14.10 22.82
N ASN A 118 49.31 12.82 22.94
CA ASN A 118 49.92 11.87 23.86
C ASN A 118 50.03 10.49 23.20
N PRO A 119 51.11 10.23 22.43
CA PRO A 119 51.29 8.96 21.72
C PRO A 119 51.36 7.73 22.63
N GLU A 120 51.79 7.91 23.89
CA GLU A 120 51.91 6.82 24.87
C GLU A 120 50.56 6.17 25.23
N LEU A 121 49.45 6.86 25.00
CA LEU A 121 48.10 6.34 25.24
C LEU A 121 47.58 5.44 24.11
N LEU A 122 48.41 5.13 23.09
CA LEU A 122 48.02 4.35 21.91
C LEU A 122 47.40 2.99 22.28
N SER A 123 48.03 2.22 23.16
CA SER A 123 47.55 0.89 23.57
C SER A 123 46.18 0.94 24.25
N SER A 124 45.89 2.01 24.99
CA SER A 124 44.62 2.19 25.71
C SER A 124 43.50 2.76 24.84
N LEU A 125 43.82 3.69 23.93
CA LEU A 125 42.82 4.43 23.15
C LEU A 125 42.48 3.80 21.79
N THR A 126 43.37 3.00 21.22
CA THR A 126 43.14 2.32 19.93
C THR A 126 41.94 1.36 19.97
N PRO A 127 41.75 0.52 21.02
CA PRO A 127 40.55 -0.30 21.15
C PRO A 127 39.27 0.54 21.19
N GLN A 128 39.27 1.66 21.92
CA GLN A 128 38.08 2.54 22.00
C GLN A 128 37.77 3.21 20.65
N LEU A 129 38.79 3.61 19.90
CA LEU A 129 38.63 4.18 18.56
C LEU A 129 38.00 3.15 17.61
N SER A 130 38.47 1.91 17.64
CA SER A 130 37.93 0.82 16.80
C SER A 130 36.45 0.55 17.07
N ILE A 131 36.03 0.58 18.35
CA ILE A 131 34.62 0.42 18.74
C ILE A 131 33.79 1.60 18.20
N VAL A 132 34.27 2.84 18.36
CA VAL A 132 33.57 4.04 17.87
C VAL A 132 33.42 4.00 16.34
N GLU A 133 34.45 3.59 15.63
CA GLU A 133 34.42 3.47 14.17
C GLU A 133 33.50 2.33 13.70
N THR A 134 33.51 1.20 14.39
CA THR A 134 32.59 0.08 14.14
C THR A 134 31.14 0.50 14.35
N LEU A 135 30.84 1.21 15.45
CA LEU A 135 29.48 1.72 15.72
C LEU A 135 29.03 2.74 14.68
N ARG A 136 29.93 3.64 14.24
CA ARG A 136 29.63 4.60 13.16
C ARG A 136 29.40 3.90 11.83
N ALA A 137 30.24 2.95 11.48
CA ALA A 137 30.06 2.14 10.28
C ALA A 137 28.73 1.39 10.34
N GLY A 138 28.34 0.86 11.50
CA GLY A 138 27.04 0.21 11.70
C GLY A 138 25.84 1.14 11.55
N ILE A 139 25.88 2.35 12.13
CA ILE A 139 24.82 3.35 11.93
C ILE A 139 24.76 3.74 10.45
N ARG A 140 25.91 4.06 9.84
CA ARG A 140 25.99 4.44 8.44
C ARG A 140 25.55 3.30 7.52
N TRP A 141 25.83 2.05 7.82
CA TRP A 141 25.38 0.91 7.01
C TRP A 141 23.89 0.64 7.20
N ARG A 142 23.32 0.83 8.40
CA ARG A 142 21.87 0.77 8.56
C ARG A 142 21.14 1.91 7.85
N GLU A 143 21.70 3.12 7.85
CA GLU A 143 21.09 4.31 7.23
C GLU A 143 21.38 4.47 5.73
N GLN A 144 22.55 4.02 5.25
CA GLN A 144 23.03 4.19 3.86
C GLN A 144 23.21 2.87 3.12
N GLY A 145 23.38 1.76 3.85
CA GLY A 145 23.41 0.40 3.29
C GLY A 145 22.01 -0.18 3.06
N GLU A 146 20.96 0.39 3.68
CA GLU A 146 19.62 0.38 3.08
C GLU A 146 19.66 1.27 1.83
N ILE A 147 19.92 0.65 0.66
CA ILE A 147 19.76 1.16 -0.70
C ILE A 147 19.69 2.69 -0.74
N SER A 148 20.85 3.37 -0.77
CA SER A 148 21.01 4.84 -0.74
C SER A 148 19.69 5.62 -0.94
N THR A 149 19.18 6.26 0.09
CA THR A 149 17.93 7.05 0.02
C THR A 149 17.94 8.07 -1.13
N GLY A 150 19.11 8.63 -1.43
CA GLY A 150 19.34 9.46 -2.62
C GLY A 150 19.25 8.68 -3.94
N TYR A 151 19.79 7.47 -4.02
CA TYR A 151 19.58 6.57 -5.15
C TYR A 151 18.11 6.19 -5.32
N LEU A 152 17.39 5.82 -4.25
CA LEU A 152 15.96 5.52 -4.31
C LEU A 152 15.15 6.74 -4.76
N LYS A 153 15.41 7.92 -4.19
CA LYS A 153 14.78 9.17 -4.61
C LYS A 153 15.04 9.44 -6.10
N ARG A 154 16.29 9.37 -6.55
CA ARG A 154 16.66 9.55 -7.97
C ARG A 154 16.00 8.50 -8.86
N THR A 155 15.96 7.25 -8.43
CA THR A 155 15.34 6.14 -9.17
C THR A 155 13.83 6.36 -9.28
N VAL A 156 13.16 6.78 -8.20
CA VAL A 156 11.73 7.13 -8.21
C VAL A 156 11.48 8.32 -9.12
N SER A 157 12.25 9.40 -9.00
CA SER A 157 12.13 10.57 -9.88
C SER A 157 12.37 10.21 -11.35
N GLN A 158 13.39 9.42 -11.65
CA GLN A 158 13.68 8.98 -13.02
C GLN A 158 12.58 8.08 -13.58
N ARG A 159 12.03 7.16 -12.75
CA ARG A 159 10.87 6.35 -13.12
C ARG A 159 9.64 7.22 -13.38
N GLN A 160 9.37 8.19 -12.52
CA GLN A 160 8.26 9.14 -12.72
C GLN A 160 8.39 9.87 -14.06
N THR A 161 9.56 10.43 -14.38
CA THR A 161 9.79 11.07 -15.68
C THR A 161 9.59 10.11 -16.85
N ARG A 162 10.07 8.86 -16.74
CA ARG A 162 9.91 7.84 -17.78
C ARG A 162 8.46 7.34 -17.93
N GLN A 163 7.66 7.42 -16.88
CA GLN A 163 6.24 7.03 -16.87
C GLN A 163 5.31 8.16 -17.33
N ILE A 164 5.83 9.35 -17.64
CA ILE A 164 5.04 10.43 -18.25
C ILE A 164 4.64 9.99 -19.65
N MET A 165 3.34 9.75 -19.80
CA MET A 165 2.74 9.62 -21.12
C MET A 165 2.72 11.00 -21.76
N LYS A 166 3.37 11.14 -22.92
CA LYS A 166 3.53 12.44 -23.57
C LYS A 166 2.33 12.82 -24.43
N GLN A 167 1.69 11.83 -25.04
CA GLN A 167 0.58 12.01 -25.97
C GLN A 167 -0.35 10.80 -25.94
N LEU A 168 -1.61 11.02 -26.31
CA LEU A 168 -2.63 9.99 -26.56
C LEU A 168 -3.27 10.24 -27.92
N VAL A 169 -3.87 9.21 -28.51
CA VAL A 169 -4.78 9.37 -29.65
C VAL A 169 -6.20 9.48 -29.11
N HIS A 170 -6.94 10.51 -29.53
CA HIS A 170 -8.32 10.68 -29.11
C HIS A 170 -9.22 9.58 -29.70
N PRO A 171 -10.06 8.89 -28.90
CA PRO A 171 -10.86 7.76 -29.39
C PRO A 171 -11.99 8.17 -30.34
N THR A 172 -12.56 9.37 -30.19
CA THR A 172 -13.71 9.85 -30.96
C THR A 172 -13.35 10.88 -32.04
N THR A 173 -12.14 11.45 -31.98
CA THR A 173 -11.67 12.45 -32.96
C THR A 173 -10.60 11.78 -33.80
N THR A 174 -10.99 11.37 -35.02
CA THR A 174 -10.23 10.51 -35.93
C THR A 174 -8.74 10.86 -35.99
N GLY A 175 -7.92 10.12 -35.24
CA GLY A 175 -6.45 10.23 -35.26
C GLY A 175 -5.83 11.49 -34.62
N ALA A 176 -6.61 12.31 -33.89
CA ALA A 176 -6.07 13.51 -33.26
C ALA A 176 -5.12 13.15 -32.09
N LEU A 177 -3.90 13.71 -32.11
CA LEU A 177 -2.93 13.57 -31.03
C LEU A 177 -3.22 14.57 -29.92
N CYS A 178 -3.64 14.06 -28.77
CA CYS A 178 -3.79 14.81 -27.53
C CYS A 178 -2.42 14.97 -26.87
N SER A 179 -2.00 16.20 -26.62
CA SER A 179 -0.70 16.49 -25.98
C SER A 179 -0.83 17.37 -24.74
N THR A 180 -1.96 18.06 -24.59
CA THR A 180 -2.25 18.80 -23.36
C THR A 180 -2.87 17.88 -22.33
N SER A 181 -2.70 18.21 -21.05
CA SER A 181 -3.23 17.35 -20.00
C SER A 181 -4.76 17.25 -20.02
N ASN A 182 -5.47 18.30 -20.45
CA ASN A 182 -6.94 18.27 -20.51
C ASN A 182 -7.41 17.36 -21.64
N GLU A 183 -6.80 17.45 -22.82
CA GLU A 183 -7.11 16.56 -23.96
C GLU A 183 -6.80 15.11 -23.64
N MET A 184 -5.65 14.84 -23.00
CA MET A 184 -5.28 13.49 -22.62
C MET A 184 -6.22 12.90 -21.58
N LEU A 185 -6.73 13.73 -20.66
CA LEU A 185 -7.73 13.30 -19.68
C LEU A 185 -9.07 13.02 -20.33
N ASP A 186 -9.55 13.90 -21.19
CA ASP A 186 -10.80 13.71 -21.94
C ASP A 186 -10.74 12.44 -22.80
N ALA A 187 -9.66 12.24 -23.55
CA ALA A 187 -9.42 11.03 -24.32
C ALA A 187 -9.46 9.76 -23.44
N ALA A 188 -8.81 9.79 -22.27
CA ALA A 188 -8.79 8.66 -21.36
C ALA A 188 -10.18 8.38 -20.76
N VAL A 189 -10.92 9.42 -20.35
CA VAL A 189 -12.29 9.27 -19.84
C VAL A 189 -13.17 8.63 -20.91
N GLN A 190 -13.21 9.18 -22.11
CA GLN A 190 -14.06 8.66 -23.19
C GLN A 190 -13.69 7.22 -23.55
N PHE A 191 -12.39 6.91 -23.67
CA PHE A 191 -11.93 5.57 -24.00
C PHE A 191 -12.35 4.55 -22.93
N TYR A 192 -12.05 4.80 -21.65
CA TYR A 192 -12.36 3.84 -20.59
C TYR A 192 -13.84 3.79 -20.26
N SER A 193 -14.57 4.91 -20.37
CA SER A 193 -16.04 4.91 -20.23
C SER A 193 -16.70 4.05 -21.31
N ASN A 194 -16.19 4.06 -22.54
CA ASN A 194 -16.68 3.18 -23.60
C ASN A 194 -16.25 1.72 -23.38
N LEU A 195 -14.96 1.48 -23.09
CA LEU A 195 -14.41 0.13 -22.89
C LEU A 195 -15.10 -0.63 -21.75
N TYR A 196 -15.49 0.07 -20.68
CA TYR A 196 -16.21 -0.50 -19.54
C TYR A 196 -17.71 -0.17 -19.56
N SER A 197 -18.24 0.29 -20.70
CA SER A 197 -19.69 0.43 -20.86
C SER A 197 -20.36 -0.95 -20.84
N HIS A 198 -21.60 -1.01 -20.38
CA HIS A 198 -22.31 -2.27 -20.27
C HIS A 198 -22.75 -2.71 -21.66
N GLU A 199 -22.22 -3.85 -22.12
CA GLU A 199 -22.77 -4.55 -23.28
C GLU A 199 -23.92 -5.46 -22.81
N PRO A 200 -25.06 -5.51 -23.51
CA PRO A 200 -26.15 -6.40 -23.15
C PRO A 200 -25.68 -7.86 -23.18
N ILE A 201 -25.91 -8.56 -22.08
CA ILE A 201 -25.54 -9.96 -21.94
C ILE A 201 -26.62 -10.82 -22.58
N ASP A 202 -26.23 -11.69 -23.52
CA ASP A 202 -27.12 -12.69 -24.08
C ASP A 202 -27.27 -13.87 -23.11
N ASN A 203 -28.39 -13.90 -22.38
CA ASN A 203 -28.69 -14.98 -21.43
C ASN A 203 -28.81 -16.35 -22.13
N SER A 204 -29.23 -16.39 -23.40
CA SER A 204 -29.34 -17.66 -24.14
C SER A 204 -27.97 -18.27 -24.42
N ALA A 205 -26.98 -17.45 -24.80
CA ALA A 205 -25.61 -17.90 -24.98
C ALA A 205 -24.96 -18.38 -23.66
N ILE A 206 -25.33 -17.80 -22.53
CA ILE A 206 -24.88 -18.26 -21.20
C ILE A 206 -25.47 -19.62 -20.88
N ASP A 207 -26.80 -19.76 -21.03
CA ASP A 207 -27.48 -21.02 -20.75
C ASP A 207 -26.93 -22.14 -21.65
N ASP A 208 -26.71 -21.85 -22.93
CA ASP A 208 -26.08 -22.77 -23.88
C ASP A 208 -24.67 -23.19 -23.42
N LEU A 209 -23.83 -22.23 -23.01
CA LEU A 209 -22.48 -22.50 -22.51
C LEU A 209 -22.49 -23.33 -21.22
N LEU A 210 -23.39 -23.02 -20.27
CA LEU A 210 -23.51 -23.71 -18.99
C LEU A 210 -24.16 -25.09 -19.13
N SER A 211 -25.01 -25.29 -20.14
CA SER A 211 -25.63 -26.59 -20.45
C SER A 211 -24.61 -27.63 -20.89
N ALA A 212 -23.50 -27.19 -21.48
CA ALA A 212 -22.41 -28.06 -21.91
C ALA A 212 -21.53 -28.58 -20.76
N ILE A 213 -21.68 -28.04 -19.54
CA ILE A 213 -20.91 -28.45 -18.36
C ILE A 213 -21.56 -29.69 -17.73
N PRO A 214 -20.90 -30.86 -17.74
CA PRO A 214 -21.43 -32.08 -17.13
C PRO A 214 -21.64 -31.91 -15.62
N ASP A 215 -22.66 -32.55 -15.07
CA ASP A 215 -22.98 -32.49 -13.64
C ASP A 215 -21.82 -32.98 -12.75
N SER A 216 -20.98 -33.89 -13.25
CA SER A 216 -19.80 -34.38 -12.52
C SER A 216 -18.72 -33.31 -12.28
N LEU A 217 -18.74 -32.20 -13.03
CA LEU A 217 -17.83 -31.06 -12.86
C LEU A 217 -18.46 -29.90 -12.09
N ARG A 218 -19.74 -30.01 -11.73
CA ARG A 218 -20.43 -29.02 -10.91
C ARG A 218 -20.07 -29.24 -9.44
N LEU A 219 -19.86 -28.15 -8.71
CA LEU A 219 -19.70 -28.22 -7.26
C LEU A 219 -20.97 -28.76 -6.62
N SER A 220 -20.84 -29.64 -5.62
CA SER A 220 -21.98 -30.05 -4.81
C SER A 220 -22.62 -28.85 -4.11
N ASP A 221 -23.91 -28.92 -3.81
CA ASP A 221 -24.62 -27.88 -3.06
C ASP A 221 -23.92 -27.52 -1.73
N SER A 222 -23.31 -28.51 -1.08
CA SER A 222 -22.54 -28.29 0.15
C SER A 222 -21.32 -27.41 -0.10
N ASN A 223 -20.58 -27.66 -1.19
CA ASN A 223 -19.38 -26.91 -1.54
C ASN A 223 -19.74 -25.51 -2.07
N GLN A 224 -20.83 -25.39 -2.83
CA GLN A 224 -21.36 -24.09 -3.26
C GLN A 224 -21.69 -23.23 -2.05
N ARG A 225 -22.48 -23.74 -1.09
CA ARG A 225 -22.79 -22.99 0.15
C ARG A 225 -21.54 -22.65 0.95
N PHE A 226 -20.58 -23.57 1.01
CA PHE A 226 -19.33 -23.33 1.72
C PHE A 226 -18.54 -22.13 1.17
N LEU A 227 -18.50 -21.95 -0.15
CA LEU A 227 -17.77 -20.83 -0.79
C LEU A 227 -18.38 -19.45 -0.52
N ILE A 228 -19.66 -19.39 -0.18
CA ILE A 228 -20.42 -18.14 0.04
C ILE A 228 -20.61 -17.88 1.54
N ASN A 229 -20.10 -18.76 2.41
CA ASN A 229 -20.17 -18.56 3.85
C ASN A 229 -19.40 -17.32 4.27
N SER A 230 -19.93 -16.63 5.29
CA SER A 230 -19.23 -15.54 5.95
C SER A 230 -17.85 -15.99 6.44
N PHE A 231 -16.85 -15.14 6.21
CA PHE A 231 -15.53 -15.31 6.78
C PHE A 231 -15.61 -15.36 8.31
N THR A 232 -14.85 -16.28 8.89
CA THR A 232 -14.53 -16.32 10.30
C THR A 232 -13.25 -15.52 10.57
N HIS A 233 -13.00 -15.18 11.84
CA HIS A 233 -11.77 -14.48 12.18
C HIS A 233 -10.51 -15.31 11.90
N ASN A 234 -10.60 -16.64 12.04
CA ASN A 234 -9.49 -17.54 11.73
C ASN A 234 -9.15 -17.52 10.25
N ASP A 235 -10.16 -17.53 9.37
CA ASP A 235 -9.95 -17.43 7.91
C ASP A 235 -9.15 -16.18 7.55
N LEU A 236 -9.44 -15.06 8.22
CA LEU A 236 -8.75 -13.79 8.00
C LEU A 236 -7.31 -13.80 8.52
N ILE A 237 -7.06 -14.41 9.70
CA ILE A 237 -5.70 -14.55 10.24
C ILE A 237 -4.86 -15.47 9.37
N GLU A 238 -5.41 -16.60 8.92
CA GLU A 238 -4.73 -17.56 8.05
C GLU A 238 -4.47 -16.99 6.65
N GLY A 239 -5.33 -16.10 6.15
CA GLY A 239 -5.14 -15.43 4.87
C GLY A 239 -4.01 -14.39 4.86
N VAL A 240 -3.69 -13.76 6.00
CA VAL A 240 -2.70 -12.67 6.04
C VAL A 240 -1.27 -13.14 5.68
N PRO A 241 -0.74 -14.25 6.22
CA PRO A 241 0.57 -14.78 5.83
C PRO A 241 0.72 -15.14 4.36
N CYS A 242 -0.39 -15.44 3.67
CA CYS A 242 -0.39 -15.77 2.23
C CYS A 242 -0.08 -14.57 1.33
N CYS A 243 -0.05 -13.34 1.88
CA CYS A 243 0.30 -12.15 1.14
C CYS A 243 1.81 -12.15 0.79
N PRO A 244 2.20 -11.86 -0.47
CA PRO A 244 3.60 -11.94 -0.85
C PRO A 244 4.45 -10.89 -0.12
N CYS A 245 5.52 -11.33 0.56
CA CYS A 245 6.43 -10.49 1.37
C CYS A 245 7.23 -9.44 0.56
N ARG A 246 7.04 -9.37 -0.77
CA ARG A 246 7.75 -8.43 -1.66
C ARG A 246 6.80 -7.58 -2.51
N SER A 247 5.52 -7.55 -2.15
CA SER A 247 4.53 -6.72 -2.82
C SER A 247 4.74 -5.25 -2.47
N SER A 248 4.51 -4.37 -3.46
CA SER A 248 4.47 -2.93 -3.18
C SER A 248 3.17 -2.59 -2.44
N PRO A 249 3.20 -1.82 -1.34
CA PRO A 249 2.00 -1.38 -0.63
C PRO A 249 0.97 -0.67 -1.53
N GLY A 250 -0.29 -0.69 -1.09
CA GLY A 250 -1.36 0.09 -1.71
C GLY A 250 -1.19 1.60 -1.52
N LEU A 251 -2.24 2.37 -1.82
CA LEU A 251 -2.25 3.84 -1.66
C LEU A 251 -2.11 4.30 -0.21
N ASP A 252 -2.44 3.44 0.75
CA ASP A 252 -2.22 3.67 2.17
C ASP A 252 -0.73 3.59 2.56
N GLY A 253 0.12 3.02 1.71
CA GLY A 253 1.55 2.90 1.96
C GLY A 253 1.88 1.89 3.07
N LEU A 254 0.92 1.11 3.54
CA LEU A 254 1.13 0.12 4.60
C LEU A 254 1.49 -1.25 4.00
N PRO A 255 2.66 -1.82 4.32
CA PRO A 255 3.02 -3.16 3.91
C PRO A 255 2.25 -4.22 4.72
N TYR A 256 2.14 -5.44 4.17
CA TYR A 256 1.37 -6.53 4.78
C TYR A 256 1.83 -6.88 6.19
N GLU A 257 3.12 -6.74 6.49
CA GLU A 257 3.70 -6.98 7.80
C GLU A 257 3.16 -6.02 8.86
N ILE A 258 2.81 -4.78 8.48
CA ILE A 258 2.18 -3.82 9.39
C ILE A 258 0.67 -4.05 9.44
N LEU A 259 0.03 -4.37 8.31
CA LEU A 259 -1.40 -4.70 8.28
C LEU A 259 -1.71 -5.92 9.15
N HIS A 260 -0.84 -6.92 9.18
CA HIS A 260 -0.98 -8.10 10.02
C HIS A 260 -1.24 -7.76 11.50
N HIS A 261 -0.58 -6.74 12.03
CA HIS A 261 -0.80 -6.28 13.40
C HIS A 261 -2.21 -5.75 13.66
N ILE A 262 -2.94 -5.32 12.62
CA ILE A 262 -4.34 -4.93 12.72
C ILE A 262 -5.25 -6.17 12.77
N PHE A 263 -4.95 -7.18 11.96
CA PHE A 263 -5.75 -8.41 11.91
C PHE A 263 -5.68 -9.22 13.20
N ILE A 264 -4.50 -9.31 13.82
CA ILE A 264 -4.32 -10.09 15.06
C ILE A 264 -4.72 -9.34 16.33
N HIS A 265 -4.98 -8.03 16.26
CA HIS A 265 -5.24 -7.23 17.45
C HIS A 265 -6.68 -7.43 17.95
N PRO A 266 -6.90 -7.81 19.23
CA PRO A 266 -8.23 -8.15 19.73
C PRO A 266 -9.26 -7.02 19.57
N ALA A 267 -8.85 -5.77 19.81
CA ALA A 267 -9.77 -4.62 19.74
C ALA A 267 -10.28 -4.32 18.31
N SER A 268 -9.60 -4.79 17.26
CA SER A 268 -10.02 -4.60 15.86
C SER A 268 -10.69 -5.84 15.27
N LYS A 269 -10.77 -6.95 16.00
CA LYS A 269 -11.33 -8.22 15.53
C LYS A 269 -12.72 -8.05 14.90
N ASP A 270 -13.66 -7.46 15.62
CA ASP A 270 -15.04 -7.34 15.17
C ASP A 270 -15.16 -6.40 13.97
N LEU A 271 -14.39 -5.31 13.97
CA LEU A 271 -14.32 -4.37 12.85
C LEU A 271 -13.80 -5.06 11.58
N VAL A 272 -12.68 -5.78 11.68
CA VAL A 272 -12.07 -6.49 10.55
C VAL A 272 -13.04 -7.53 9.99
N LEU A 273 -13.68 -8.31 10.87
CA LEU A 273 -14.63 -9.34 10.47
C LEU A 273 -15.85 -8.73 9.77
N GLN A 274 -16.39 -7.64 10.32
CA GLN A 274 -17.54 -6.94 9.75
C GLN A 274 -17.22 -6.33 8.39
N VAL A 275 -16.05 -5.70 8.23
CA VAL A 275 -15.58 -5.15 6.95
C VAL A 275 -15.56 -6.20 5.85
N TYR A 276 -14.96 -7.36 6.11
CA TYR A 276 -14.78 -8.40 5.10
C TYR A 276 -16.10 -9.08 4.76
N ASN A 277 -16.95 -9.32 5.75
CA ASN A 277 -18.27 -9.90 5.53
C ASN A 277 -19.24 -8.92 4.88
N ASP A 278 -19.15 -7.62 5.16
CA ASP A 278 -19.89 -6.60 4.42
C ASP A 278 -19.44 -6.52 2.96
N ALA A 279 -18.14 -6.68 2.69
CA ALA A 279 -17.63 -6.75 1.33
C ALA A 279 -18.17 -7.99 0.58
N LEU A 280 -18.22 -9.15 1.22
CA LEU A 280 -18.75 -10.39 0.65
C LEU A 280 -20.27 -10.31 0.41
N SER A 281 -21.03 -9.92 1.44
CA SER A 281 -22.50 -10.02 1.43
C SER A 281 -23.20 -8.81 0.82
N LYS A 282 -22.62 -7.61 0.92
CA LYS A 282 -23.23 -6.35 0.48
C LYS A 282 -22.46 -5.69 -0.66
N GLY A 283 -21.31 -6.24 -1.07
CA GLY A 283 -20.44 -5.62 -2.07
C GLY A 283 -19.81 -4.29 -1.60
N VAL A 284 -19.79 -3.98 -0.30
CA VAL A 284 -19.32 -2.68 0.17
C VAL A 284 -17.81 -2.69 0.41
N PHE A 285 -17.05 -2.05 -0.49
CA PHE A 285 -15.60 -1.94 -0.41
C PHE A 285 -15.12 -0.58 0.07
N HIS A 286 -13.89 -0.54 0.61
CA HIS A 286 -13.28 0.70 1.06
C HIS A 286 -12.82 1.57 -0.11
N LEU A 287 -13.41 2.77 -0.22
CA LEU A 287 -13.14 3.77 -1.26
C LEU A 287 -11.69 4.22 -1.38
N HIS A 288 -10.87 4.07 -0.33
CA HIS A 288 -9.46 4.47 -0.38
C HIS A 288 -8.53 3.39 -0.95
N GLY A 289 -9.03 2.18 -1.18
CA GLY A 289 -8.31 1.04 -1.78
C GLY A 289 -8.69 0.73 -3.23
N SER A 290 -9.72 1.38 -3.77
CA SER A 290 -10.29 1.09 -5.10
C SER A 290 -9.88 2.05 -6.21
N ALA A 291 -8.99 3.01 -5.96
CA ALA A 291 -8.30 3.67 -7.06
C ALA A 291 -7.23 2.70 -7.60
N PRO A 292 -7.39 2.14 -8.81
CA PRO A 292 -6.33 1.35 -9.42
C PRO A 292 -5.06 2.19 -9.42
N GLN A 293 -4.00 1.69 -8.78
CA GLN A 293 -2.66 2.13 -9.13
C GLN A 293 -2.47 1.68 -10.57
N PHE A 294 -2.65 2.59 -11.52
CA PHE A 294 -2.26 2.37 -12.91
C PHE A 294 -0.74 2.19 -12.95
N LEU A 295 -0.31 0.93 -12.81
CA LEU A 295 1.06 0.51 -12.93
C LEU A 295 1.25 0.02 -14.36
N SER A 296 1.81 0.89 -15.20
CA SER A 296 2.27 0.47 -16.53
C SER A 296 3.52 -0.39 -16.37
N PHE A 297 3.38 -1.69 -16.62
CA PHE A 297 4.51 -2.62 -16.72
C PHE A 297 4.88 -2.79 -18.20
N ARG A 298 6.11 -2.42 -18.56
CA ARG A 298 6.66 -2.74 -19.88
C ARG A 298 7.04 -4.23 -19.88
N ARG A 299 6.35 -5.05 -20.67
CA ARG A 299 6.78 -6.43 -20.94
C ARG A 299 8.13 -6.35 -21.64
N LYS A 300 9.16 -7.05 -21.14
CA LYS A 300 10.39 -7.24 -21.93
C LYS A 300 9.99 -8.06 -23.16
N GLY A 301 10.19 -7.51 -24.35
CA GLY A 301 10.09 -8.29 -25.58
C GLY A 301 11.11 -9.43 -25.50
N THR A 302 10.63 -10.64 -25.74
CA THR A 302 11.47 -11.79 -26.12
C THR A 302 12.06 -11.54 -27.49
#